data_AF-A0A1I0RWD5-F1
#
_entry.id   AF-A0A1I0RWD5-F1
#
_cell.length_a   1.000
_cell.length_b   1.000
_cell.length_c   1.000
_cell.angle_alpha   90.00
_cell.angle_beta   90.00
_cell.angle_gamma   90.00
#
_symmetry.space_group_name_H-M   'P 1'
#
loop_
_entity.id
_entity.type
_entity.pdbx_description
1 polymer ?
#
loop_
_entity_poly.entity_id
_entity_poly.type
_entity_poly.pdbx_seq_one_letter_code
_entity_poly.pdbx_strand_id
1 'polypeptide(L)'
;MKLTNLTEGTEIIVKAYTEYESIEFNTKCVQVLDNSILVEPIKKENEPINFKSDIVKIDISLIREEQSPLIWKNVSVTYISYMNQEFHYITAFSYYSSIDTYIIKKQRERVQNKAK
;
A
#
# COMPACT_ATOMS: atom_id res chain seq x y z
N MET A 1 8.02 10.66 2.85
CA MET A 1 8.74 10.14 1.66
C MET A 1 7.69 9.68 0.66
N LYS A 2 7.82 10.02 -0.63
CA LYS A 2 6.84 9.62 -1.65
C LYS A 2 7.16 8.22 -2.17
N LEU A 3 6.13 7.50 -2.64
CA LEU A 3 6.30 6.19 -3.30
C LEU A 3 6.77 6.30 -4.74
N THR A 4 6.74 7.50 -5.33
CA THR A 4 7.19 7.80 -6.70
C THR A 4 8.65 7.48 -6.98
N ASN A 5 9.45 7.22 -5.94
CA ASN A 5 10.85 6.85 -6.09
C ASN A 5 11.03 5.36 -6.40
N LEU A 6 9.97 4.56 -6.34
CA LEU A 6 9.97 3.18 -6.81
C LEU A 6 9.87 3.15 -8.33
N THR A 7 10.36 2.06 -8.93
CA THR A 7 10.21 1.78 -10.36
C THR A 7 9.35 0.53 -10.54
N GLU A 8 8.71 0.42 -11.70
CA GLU A 8 8.02 -0.82 -12.07
C GLU A 8 9.02 -1.98 -12.08
N GLY A 9 8.56 -3.12 -11.59
CA GLY A 9 9.37 -4.32 -11.42
C GLY A 9 10.22 -4.36 -10.15
N THR A 10 10.26 -3.30 -9.34
CA THR A 10 10.99 -3.30 -8.07
C THR A 10 10.36 -4.25 -7.06
N GLU A 11 11.15 -5.16 -6.49
CA GLU A 11 10.75 -5.98 -5.36
C GLU A 11 10.75 -5.15 -4.07
N ILE A 12 9.70 -5.29 -3.29
CA ILE A 12 9.53 -4.64 -1.99
C ILE A 12 9.09 -5.67 -0.95
N ILE A 13 9.39 -5.37 0.30
CA ILE A 13 8.91 -6.13 1.45
C ILE A 13 7.76 -5.36 2.08
N VAL A 14 6.61 -6.01 2.24
CA VAL A 14 5.47 -5.51 2.98
C VAL A 14 5.47 -6.17 4.35
N LYS A 15 5.68 -5.37 5.39
CA LYS A 15 5.65 -5.82 6.78
C LYS A 15 4.32 -5.43 7.40
N ALA A 16 3.49 -6.42 7.71
CA ALA A 16 2.29 -6.24 8.51
C ALA A 16 2.59 -6.61 9.95
N TYR A 17 2.22 -5.77 10.90
CA TYR A 17 2.55 -5.97 12.31
C TYR A 17 1.47 -5.45 13.25
N THR A 18 1.36 -6.10 14.40
CA THR A 18 0.62 -5.65 15.57
C THR A 18 1.62 -5.25 16.66
N GLU A 19 1.14 -5.03 17.88
CA GLU A 19 2.02 -4.85 19.05
C GLU A 19 2.80 -6.14 19.40
N TYR A 20 2.25 -7.31 19.08
CA TYR A 20 2.77 -8.60 19.55
C TYR A 20 3.53 -9.38 18.49
N GLU A 21 3.16 -9.22 17.21
CA GLU A 21 3.68 -10.04 16.13
C GLU A 21 3.87 -9.24 14.84
N SER A 22 4.74 -9.76 13.97
CA SER A 22 4.92 -9.22 12.63
C SER A 22 5.10 -10.34 11.61
N ILE A 23 4.61 -10.11 10.41
CA ILE A 23 4.77 -10.97 9.25
C ILE A 23 5.23 -10.13 8.05
N GLU A 24 6.12 -10.71 7.25
CA GLU A 24 6.71 -10.05 6.09
C GLU A 24 6.33 -10.79 4.81
N PHE A 25 6.01 -10.03 3.77
CA PHE A 25 5.63 -10.53 2.46
C PHE A 25 6.47 -9.87 1.39
N ASN A 26 7.04 -10.66 0.50
CA ASN A 26 7.68 -10.14 -0.71
C ASN A 26 6.62 -9.94 -1.78
N THR A 27 6.68 -8.78 -2.45
CA THR A 27 5.83 -8.48 -3.62
C THR A 27 6.59 -7.57 -4.57
N LYS A 28 6.06 -7.40 -5.77
CA LYS A 28 6.68 -6.62 -6.84
C LYS A 28 5.80 -5.46 -7.23
N CYS A 29 6.41 -4.28 -7.40
CA CYS A 29 5.73 -3.12 -7.95
C CYS A 29 5.35 -3.38 -9.41
N VAL A 30 4.06 -3.32 -9.71
CA VAL A 30 3.52 -3.48 -11.07
C VAL A 30 3.39 -2.11 -11.72
N GLN A 31 2.95 -1.11 -10.97
CA GLN A 31 2.75 0.24 -11.48
C GLN A 31 3.00 1.29 -10.40
N VAL A 32 3.62 2.39 -10.79
CA VAL A 32 3.84 3.56 -9.93
C VAL A 32 2.84 4.65 -10.29
N LEU A 33 2.23 5.24 -9.27
CA LEU A 33 1.25 6.32 -9.35
C LEU A 33 1.68 7.46 -8.42
N ASP A 34 1.11 8.65 -8.57
CA ASP A 34 1.56 9.89 -7.91
C ASP A 34 1.94 9.78 -6.42
N ASN A 35 1.14 9.10 -5.59
CA ASN A 35 1.44 8.88 -4.17
C ASN A 35 1.14 7.42 -3.74
N SER A 36 1.10 6.53 -4.72
CA SER A 36 0.65 5.16 -4.53
C SER A 36 1.32 4.21 -5.51
N ILE A 37 1.26 2.93 -5.25
CA ILE A 37 1.73 1.89 -6.16
C ILE A 37 0.69 0.79 -6.26
N LEU A 38 0.66 0.12 -7.40
CA LEU A 38 0.07 -1.21 -7.53
C LEU A 38 1.18 -2.23 -7.39
N VAL A 39 0.91 -3.27 -6.63
CA VAL A 39 1.82 -4.40 -6.46
C VAL A 39 1.10 -5.70 -6.77
N GLU A 40 1.88 -6.74 -7.04
CA GLU A 40 1.38 -8.10 -7.18
C GLU A 40 0.56 -8.52 -5.95
N PRO A 41 -0.51 -9.29 -6.14
CA PRO A 41 -1.41 -9.65 -5.06
C PRO A 41 -0.66 -10.46 -4.01
N ILE A 42 -0.65 -9.96 -2.77
CA ILE A 42 -0.08 -10.62 -1.61
C ILE A 42 -1.05 -11.72 -1.18
N LYS A 43 -0.62 -12.98 -1.27
CA LYS A 43 -1.45 -14.15 -0.97
C LYS A 43 -0.85 -14.97 0.17
N LYS A 44 -1.72 -15.53 1.00
CA LYS A 44 -1.38 -16.60 1.96
C LYS A 44 -2.26 -17.80 1.61
N GLU A 45 -1.64 -18.97 1.44
CA GLU A 45 -2.37 -20.20 1.08
C GLU A 45 -3.27 -20.04 -0.17
N ASN A 46 -2.79 -19.31 -1.17
CA ASN A 46 -3.49 -18.92 -2.40
C ASN A 46 -4.68 -17.95 -2.24
N GLU A 47 -5.00 -17.50 -1.04
CA GLU A 47 -6.01 -16.48 -0.81
C GLU A 47 -5.39 -15.08 -0.67
N PRO A 48 -5.98 -14.04 -1.30
CA PRO A 48 -5.49 -12.67 -1.15
C PRO A 48 -5.67 -12.18 0.29
N ILE A 49 -4.58 -11.67 0.87
CA ILE A 49 -4.60 -11.15 2.22
C ILE A 49 -5.32 -9.81 2.24
N ASN A 50 -6.27 -9.66 3.16
CA ASN A 50 -6.94 -8.40 3.39
C ASN A 50 -6.45 -7.77 4.70
N PHE A 51 -5.68 -6.69 4.61
CA PHE A 51 -5.12 -6.00 5.77
C PHE A 51 -6.11 -5.06 6.48
N LYS A 52 -7.39 -5.44 6.55
CA LYS A 52 -8.48 -4.63 7.16
C LYS A 52 -8.54 -4.89 8.67
N SER A 53 -7.72 -4.18 9.44
CA SER A 53 -7.83 -4.15 10.89
C SER A 53 -7.17 -2.89 11.45
N ASP A 54 -7.83 -2.22 12.41
CA ASP A 54 -7.34 -0.97 13.01
C ASP A 54 -6.07 -1.16 13.85
N ILE A 55 -5.80 -2.39 14.29
CA ILE A 55 -4.60 -2.74 15.08
C ILE A 55 -3.42 -3.18 14.20
N VAL A 56 -3.65 -3.45 12.91
CA VAL A 56 -2.61 -3.88 11.98
C VAL A 56 -1.99 -2.66 11.33
N LYS A 57 -0.71 -2.45 11.62
CA LYS A 57 0.12 -1.44 10.96
C LYS A 57 0.88 -2.09 9.83
N ILE A 58 1.15 -1.31 8.80
CA ILE A 58 1.86 -1.78 7.61
C ILE A 58 2.99 -0.82 7.31
N ASP A 59 4.19 -1.37 7.24
CA ASP A 59 5.37 -0.69 6.72
C ASP A 59 5.76 -1.38 5.42
N ILE A 60 6.37 -0.63 4.51
CA ILE A 60 7.03 -1.21 3.34
C ILE A 60 8.50 -0.85 3.36
N SER A 61 9.33 -1.76 2.88
CA SER A 61 10.76 -1.52 2.71
C SER A 61 11.26 -1.92 1.34
N LEU A 62 12.22 -1.15 0.85
CA LEU A 62 13.03 -1.47 -0.32
C LEU A 62 14.46 -1.69 0.17
N ILE A 63 14.95 -2.92 -0.01
CA ILE A 63 16.36 -3.25 0.21
C ILE A 63 17.14 -2.74 -1.00
N ARG A 64 18.25 -2.07 -0.75
CA ARG A 64 19.14 -1.52 -1.78
C ARG A 64 20.53 -2.06 -1.53
N GLU A 65 21.15 -2.61 -2.57
CA GLU A 65 22.53 -3.09 -2.47
C GLU A 65 23.45 -1.95 -2.02
N GLU A 66 24.27 -2.21 -1.00
CA GLU A 66 25.26 -1.29 -0.44
C GLU A 66 24.70 0.05 0.09
N GLN A 67 23.38 0.17 0.28
CA GLN A 67 22.74 1.36 0.83
C GLN A 67 21.76 0.99 1.94
N SER A 68 21.49 1.95 2.84
CA SER A 68 20.44 1.76 3.85
C SER A 68 19.08 1.50 3.18
N PRO A 69 18.23 0.62 3.73
CA PRO A 69 16.91 0.36 3.18
C PRO A 69 16.05 1.63 3.22
N LEU A 70 15.21 1.81 2.20
CA LEU A 70 14.16 2.83 2.24
C LEU A 70 12.94 2.23 2.92
N ILE A 71 12.40 2.91 3.92
CA ILE A 71 11.25 2.45 4.69
C ILE A 71 10.15 3.50 4.63
N TRP A 72 8.95 3.09 4.24
CA TRP A 72 7.74 3.91 4.34
C TRP A 72 6.85 3.29 5.42
N LYS A 73 6.58 4.06 6.47
CA LYS A 73 5.86 3.58 7.65
C LYS A 73 4.37 3.89 7.59
N ASN A 74 3.57 3.06 8.24
CA ASN A 74 2.12 3.22 8.40
C ASN A 74 1.38 3.44 7.08
N VAL A 75 1.70 2.70 6.02
CA VAL A 75 1.03 2.83 4.72
C VAL A 75 -0.37 2.18 4.75
N SER A 76 -1.25 2.61 3.85
CA SER A 76 -2.52 1.93 3.61
C SER A 76 -2.34 0.89 2.50
N VAL A 77 -2.87 -0.32 2.72
CA VAL A 77 -2.89 -1.38 1.71
C VAL A 77 -4.32 -1.84 1.49
N THR A 78 -4.78 -1.83 0.25
CA THR A 78 -6.12 -2.26 -0.13
C THR A 78 -6.04 -3.27 -1.25
N TYR A 79 -6.69 -4.42 -1.08
CA TYR A 79 -6.88 -5.37 -2.16
C TYR A 79 -7.89 -4.83 -3.18
N ILE A 80 -7.54 -4.85 -4.47
CA ILE A 80 -8.40 -4.43 -5.57
C ILE A 80 -8.41 -5.46 -6.70
N SER A 81 -9.53 -5.52 -7.42
CA SER A 81 -9.64 -6.24 -8.68
C SER A 81 -10.05 -5.27 -9.78
N TYR A 82 -9.31 -5.26 -10.87
CA TYR A 82 -9.54 -4.40 -12.02
C TYR A 82 -9.23 -5.15 -13.31
N MET A 83 -10.14 -5.10 -14.29
CA MET A 83 -10.00 -5.80 -15.59
C MET A 83 -9.59 -7.28 -15.46
N ASN A 84 -10.20 -8.01 -14.53
CA ASN A 84 -9.90 -9.42 -14.21
C ASN A 84 -8.46 -9.69 -13.72
N GLN A 85 -7.76 -8.64 -13.28
CA GLN A 85 -6.47 -8.75 -12.61
C GLN A 85 -6.61 -8.31 -11.15
N GLU A 86 -5.81 -8.93 -10.30
CA GLU A 86 -5.82 -8.74 -8.85
C GLU A 86 -4.56 -8.00 -8.43
N PHE A 87 -4.70 -7.02 -7.55
CA PHE A 87 -3.58 -6.22 -7.06
C PHE A 87 -3.75 -5.85 -5.60
N HIS A 88 -2.65 -5.48 -4.96
CA HIS A 88 -2.71 -4.63 -3.78
C HIS A 88 -2.34 -3.20 -4.17
N TYR A 89 -3.23 -2.27 -3.83
CA TYR A 89 -3.01 -0.84 -3.95
C TYR A 89 -2.44 -0.31 -2.64
N ILE A 90 -1.22 0.21 -2.69
CA ILE A 90 -0.49 0.74 -1.54
C ILE A 90 -0.41 2.24 -1.65
N THR A 91 -0.85 2.95 -0.61
CA THR A 91 -0.78 4.41 -0.52
C THR A 91 0.07 4.81 0.68
N ALA A 92 1.12 5.60 0.46
CA ALA A 92 1.84 6.21 1.56
C ALA A 92 1.10 7.46 2.01
N PHE A 93 0.85 7.59 3.31
CA PHE A 93 0.45 8.87 3.86
C PHE A 93 1.67 9.77 3.83
N SER A 94 1.72 10.69 2.87
CA SER A 94 2.54 11.87 3.03
C SER A 94 1.92 12.66 4.18
N TYR A 95 2.67 12.94 5.24
CA TYR A 95 2.29 13.99 6.20
C TYR A 95 2.18 15.32 5.44
N TYR A 96 1.01 15.59 4.87
CA TYR A 96 0.59 16.92 4.45
C TYR A 96 -0.68 17.22 5.25
N SER A 97 -0.71 18.45 5.77
CA SER A 97 -1.68 18.99 6.72
C SER A 97 -3.14 18.60 6.43
N SER A 98 -3.96 18.62 7.47
CA SER A 98 -5.42 18.37 7.61
C SER A 98 -6.35 18.63 6.41
N ILE A 99 -5.91 19.41 5.43
CA ILE A 99 -6.58 19.74 4.17
C ILE A 99 -6.65 18.53 3.22
N ASP A 100 -5.61 17.71 3.12
CA ASP A 100 -5.59 16.59 2.16
C ASP A 100 -6.50 15.42 2.60
N THR A 101 -6.56 15.15 3.90
CA THR A 101 -7.51 14.19 4.48
C THR A 101 -8.97 14.60 4.20
N TYR A 102 -9.26 15.91 4.22
CA TYR A 102 -10.58 16.44 3.85
C TYR A 102 -10.89 16.22 2.37
N ILE A 103 -9.93 16.43 1.48
CA ILE A 103 -10.10 16.21 0.02
C ILE A 103 -10.34 14.73 -0.27
N ILE A 104 -9.56 13.82 0.32
CA ILE A 104 -9.71 12.36 0.12
C ILE A 104 -11.07 11.87 0.65
N LYS A 105 -11.50 12.35 1.82
CA LYS A 105 -12.82 12.00 2.38
C LYS A 105 -13.96 12.46 1.46
N LYS A 106 -13.87 13.69 0.96
CA LYS A 106 -14.89 14.27 0.06
C LYS A 106 -14.92 13.59 -1.31
N GLN A 107 -13.78 13.11 -1.82
CA GLN A 107 -13.71 12.30 -3.04
C GLN A 107 -14.36 10.92 -2.84
N ARG A 108 -14.11 10.24 -1.71
CA ARG A 108 -14.75 8.96 -1.36
C ARG A 108 -16.28 9.07 -1.24
N GLU A 109 -16.78 10.10 -0.57
CA GLU A 109 -18.22 10.36 -0.45
C GLU A 109 -18.89 10.60 -1.82
N ARG A 110 -18.20 11.29 -2.75
CA ARG A 110 -18.69 11.51 -4.11
C ARG A 110 -18.78 10.23 -4.94
N VAL A 111 -17.82 9.31 -4.77
CA VAL A 111 -17.84 8.01 -5.47
C VAL A 111 -18.97 7.13 -4.93
N GLN A 112 -19.18 7.11 -3.61
CA GLN A 112 -20.26 6.33 -3.00
C GLN A 112 -21.66 6.85 -3.36
N ASN A 113 -21.82 8.17 -3.50
CA ASN A 113 -23.09 8.77 -3.92
C ASN A 113 -23.40 8.63 -5.41
N LYS A 114 -22.41 8.30 -6.25
CA LYS A 114 -22.61 8.00 -7.68
C LYS A 114 -22.96 6.53 -7.95
N ALA A 115 -22.87 5.67 -6.93
CA ALA A 115 -23.18 4.24 -7.03
C ALA A 115 -24.60 3.88 -6.49
N LYS A 116 -25.43 4.90 -6.24
CA LYS A 116 -26.87 4.80 -5.98
C LYS A 116 -27.62 5.46 -7.13
#